data_AF-A0A4Q7BHA7-F1
#
_entry.id   AF-A0A4Q7BHA7-F1
#
_cell.length_a   1.000
_cell.length_b   1.000
_cell.length_c   1.000
_cell.angle_alpha   90.00
_cell.angle_beta   90.00
_cell.angle_gamma   90.00
#
_symmetry.space_group_name_H-M   'P 1'
#
loop_
_entity.id
_entity.type
_entity.pdbx_description
1 polymer ?
#
loop_
_entity_poly.entity_id
_entity_poly.type
_entity_poly.pdbx_seq_one_letter_code
_entity_poly.pdbx_strand_id
1 'polypeptide(L)'
;MNNFQLKFQEQIDFLSQKVNLPTETHNEITSRQHDRAFVVAGAMKADLLNDLHNAVNQAIADGQSFKQFQDGFDVILAKHGWLSNEDEGYKAWRARVIYQTNLRTSHAAGRYKQMTDSEVLKRRPYWVYRHNSTEHPRILHQRWNGLVLLATHPFWRRNYPPNGYGCNCGVDAINERQLKAMGKTGPDELPSFDDDRNDFDSAPGASWYPDLDKYPEPIAKAFVSENMSDGVFDRFIEHTFEAVDMIKNSGIAESTLAKKLRAISTSEQYPIAVLTAPQKQVLGVKSQVLLFKQSDAVQQMAKSAAGLSGDLQHLFDQAQWIVRISNTQLLLHIVFGQRKFIAEIQQSKDGLFLKSFNTASASEINAAKKSGTILSGA
;
A
#
# COMPACT_ATOMS: atom_id res chain seq x y z
N MET A 1 -7.49 -5.64 -38.53
CA MET A 1 -6.39 -6.28 -37.78
C MET A 1 -6.68 -6.05 -36.30
N ASN A 2 -7.08 -7.08 -35.55
CA ASN A 2 -7.23 -6.96 -34.10
C ASN A 2 -5.84 -6.79 -33.51
N ASN A 3 -5.55 -5.58 -33.04
CA ASN A 3 -4.30 -5.25 -32.39
C ASN A 3 -4.30 -5.95 -31.03
N PHE A 4 -3.75 -7.16 -30.94
CA PHE A 4 -3.47 -7.84 -29.67
C PHE A 4 -2.31 -7.13 -28.97
N GLN A 5 -2.52 -5.88 -28.52
CA GLN A 5 -1.69 -5.30 -27.48
C GLN A 5 -2.20 -5.87 -26.15
N LEU A 6 -1.38 -6.69 -25.51
CA LEU A 6 -1.62 -7.14 -24.15
C LEU A 6 -1.75 -5.90 -23.25
N LYS A 7 -2.95 -5.72 -22.69
CA LYS A 7 -3.22 -4.66 -21.72
C LYS A 7 -2.35 -4.87 -20.49
N PHE A 8 -1.83 -3.80 -19.90
CA PHE A 8 -1.10 -3.90 -18.65
C PHE A 8 -2.08 -4.07 -17.49
N GLN A 9 -2.38 -5.32 -17.14
CA GLN A 9 -3.49 -5.64 -16.23
C GLN A 9 -3.29 -5.05 -14.83
N GLU A 10 -2.07 -5.08 -14.29
CA GLU A 10 -1.78 -4.56 -12.96
C GLU A 10 -2.04 -3.05 -12.86
N GLN A 11 -1.81 -2.31 -13.95
CA GLN A 11 -2.14 -0.89 -14.05
C GLN A 11 -3.66 -0.66 -14.07
N ILE A 12 -4.40 -1.48 -14.80
CA ILE A 12 -5.87 -1.41 -14.91
C ILE A 12 -6.52 -1.75 -13.57
N ASP A 13 -6.07 -2.83 -12.94
CA ASP A 13 -6.54 -3.25 -11.61
C ASP A 13 -6.35 -2.10 -10.62
N PHE A 14 -5.14 -1.53 -10.55
CA PHE A 14 -4.82 -0.41 -9.66
C PHE A 14 -5.81 0.75 -9.77
N LEU A 15 -6.21 1.15 -10.98
CA LEU A 15 -7.14 2.28 -11.17
C LEU A 15 -8.61 1.92 -10.98
N SER A 16 -9.03 0.76 -11.48
CA SER A 16 -10.45 0.38 -11.54
C SER A 16 -11.12 0.25 -10.17
N GLN A 17 -10.34 -0.09 -9.14
CA GLN A 17 -10.86 -0.27 -7.78
C GLN A 17 -10.88 1.00 -6.93
N LYS A 18 -10.27 2.09 -7.41
CA LYS A 18 -10.16 3.32 -6.63
C LYS A 18 -11.55 3.85 -6.31
N VAL A 19 -11.73 4.32 -5.09
CA VAL A 19 -12.98 4.92 -4.65
C VAL A 19 -12.98 6.39 -4.99
N ASN A 20 -14.05 6.87 -5.64
CA ASN A 20 -14.23 8.29 -5.92
C ASN A 20 -14.35 9.07 -4.61
N LEU A 21 -13.38 9.94 -4.34
CA LEU A 21 -13.35 10.81 -3.17
C LEU A 21 -13.29 12.27 -3.64
N PRO A 22 -14.38 13.04 -3.47
CA PRO A 22 -14.38 14.47 -3.74
C PRO A 22 -13.44 15.22 -2.80
N THR A 23 -12.59 16.09 -3.34
CA THR A 23 -11.72 17.00 -2.57
C THR A 23 -11.67 18.38 -3.23
N GLU A 24 -11.48 19.43 -2.44
CA GLU A 24 -11.30 20.78 -2.98
C GLU A 24 -9.87 20.92 -3.54
N THR A 25 -8.88 20.41 -2.81
CA THR A 25 -7.46 20.42 -3.21
C THR A 25 -6.87 19.01 -3.27
N HIS A 26 -5.72 18.86 -3.93
CA HIS A 26 -5.06 17.55 -4.09
C HIS A 26 -4.35 17.07 -2.82
N ASN A 27 -3.98 18.00 -1.93
CA ASN A 27 -3.21 17.75 -0.70
C ASN A 27 -4.10 17.49 0.54
N GLU A 28 -5.42 17.39 0.37
CA GLU A 28 -6.34 16.93 1.41
C GLU A 28 -6.12 15.46 1.78
N ILE A 29 -5.48 14.69 0.90
CA ILE A 29 -5.15 13.29 1.13
C ILE A 29 -3.66 13.03 0.89
N THR A 30 -3.12 12.09 1.67
CA THR A 30 -1.73 11.65 1.61
C THR A 30 -1.41 10.89 0.33
N SER A 31 -0.12 10.79 -0.04
CA SER A 31 0.34 10.02 -1.21
C SER A 31 -0.17 8.57 -1.21
N ARG A 32 -0.31 7.94 -0.03
CA ARG A 32 -0.80 6.55 0.09
C ARG A 32 -2.33 6.46 -0.01
N GLN A 33 -3.06 7.49 0.42
CA GLN A 33 -4.51 7.54 0.20
C GLN A 33 -4.84 7.69 -1.28
N HIS A 34 -3.98 8.35 -2.06
CA HIS A 34 -4.07 8.36 -3.53
C HIS A 34 -3.99 6.95 -4.14
N ASP A 35 -3.45 5.92 -3.47
CA ASP A 35 -3.50 4.53 -3.98
C ASP A 35 -4.92 3.95 -3.96
N ARG A 36 -5.77 4.40 -3.03
CA ARG A 36 -7.12 3.87 -2.81
C ARG A 36 -8.22 4.80 -3.32
N ALA A 37 -7.94 6.09 -3.45
CA ALA A 37 -8.91 7.10 -3.85
C ALA A 37 -8.61 7.62 -5.26
N PHE A 38 -9.66 7.77 -6.07
CA PHE A 38 -9.62 8.58 -7.28
C PHE A 38 -10.12 9.97 -6.92
N VAL A 39 -9.26 10.96 -7.18
CA VAL A 39 -9.49 12.34 -6.77
C VAL A 39 -9.18 13.25 -7.94
N VAL A 40 -10.06 14.22 -8.15
CA VAL A 40 -9.83 15.35 -9.03
C VAL A 40 -10.17 16.60 -8.24
N ALA A 41 -9.15 17.37 -7.86
CA ALA A 41 -9.32 18.59 -7.08
C ALA A 41 -10.42 19.48 -7.69
N GLY A 42 -11.35 19.97 -6.87
CA GLY A 42 -12.46 20.83 -7.27
C GLY A 42 -13.61 20.14 -8.02
N ALA A 43 -13.50 18.85 -8.36
CA ALA A 43 -14.58 18.07 -8.97
C ALA A 43 -15.49 17.50 -7.86
N MET A 44 -16.23 18.39 -7.19
CA MET A 44 -16.98 18.04 -5.98
C MET A 44 -18.24 17.20 -6.22
N LYS A 45 -18.79 17.24 -7.44
CA LYS A 45 -20.00 16.48 -7.79
C LYS A 45 -19.65 15.02 -8.05
N ALA A 46 -20.34 14.10 -7.37
CA ALA A 46 -20.09 12.66 -7.48
C ALA A 46 -20.19 12.14 -8.92
N ASP A 47 -21.21 12.56 -9.68
CA ASP A 47 -21.40 12.10 -11.06
C ASP A 47 -20.31 12.61 -12.01
N LEU A 48 -19.83 13.83 -11.81
CA LEU A 48 -18.68 14.38 -12.55
C LEU A 48 -17.42 13.58 -12.24
N LEU A 49 -17.12 13.35 -10.96
CA LEU A 49 -15.94 12.62 -10.54
C LEU A 49 -15.96 11.18 -11.07
N ASN A 50 -17.13 10.54 -11.06
CA ASN A 50 -17.34 9.21 -11.61
C ASN A 50 -17.12 9.16 -13.13
N ASP A 51 -17.67 10.12 -13.89
CA ASP A 51 -17.46 10.18 -15.34
C ASP A 51 -15.98 10.43 -15.68
N LEU A 52 -15.29 11.29 -14.90
CA LEU A 52 -13.85 11.50 -15.04
C LEU A 52 -13.04 10.24 -14.73
N HIS A 53 -13.39 9.50 -13.68
CA HIS A 53 -12.75 8.24 -13.33
C HIS A 53 -12.91 7.21 -14.45
N ASN A 54 -14.12 7.09 -15.00
CA ASN A 54 -14.42 6.20 -16.13
C ASN A 54 -13.63 6.59 -17.37
N ALA A 55 -13.52 7.88 -17.70
CA ALA A 55 -12.72 8.34 -18.83
C ALA A 55 -11.23 8.00 -18.67
N VAL A 56 -10.67 8.13 -17.46
CA VAL A 56 -9.29 7.73 -17.18
C VAL A 56 -9.11 6.21 -17.29
N ASN A 57 -10.03 5.43 -16.71
CA ASN A 57 -10.01 3.97 -16.80
C ASN A 57 -10.05 3.50 -18.26
N GLN A 58 -10.96 4.07 -19.06
CA GLN A 58 -11.08 3.75 -20.47
C GLN A 58 -9.83 4.15 -21.25
N ALA A 59 -9.29 5.34 -21.00
CA ALA A 59 -8.11 5.81 -21.70
C ALA A 59 -6.90 4.89 -21.48
N ILE A 60 -6.76 4.34 -20.28
CA ILE A 60 -5.66 3.42 -19.95
C ILE A 60 -5.95 2.00 -20.44
N ALA A 61 -7.18 1.51 -20.25
CA ALA A 61 -7.56 0.18 -20.71
C ALA A 61 -7.48 0.04 -22.24
N ASP A 62 -7.81 1.09 -22.98
CA ASP A 62 -7.85 1.06 -24.45
C ASP A 62 -6.62 1.67 -25.11
N GLY A 63 -5.64 2.14 -24.33
CA GLY A 63 -4.42 2.77 -24.84
C GLY A 63 -4.68 4.07 -25.61
N GLN A 64 -5.68 4.85 -25.19
CA GLN A 64 -6.04 6.11 -25.84
C GLN A 64 -4.90 7.13 -25.74
N SER A 65 -4.69 7.87 -26.84
CA SER A 65 -3.82 9.05 -26.86
C SER A 65 -4.38 10.18 -25.98
N PHE A 66 -3.51 11.14 -25.62
CA PHE A 66 -3.96 12.33 -24.88
C PHE A 66 -5.06 13.10 -25.60
N LYS A 67 -5.02 13.19 -26.95
CA LYS A 67 -6.05 13.90 -27.71
C LYS A 67 -7.41 13.21 -27.59
N GLN A 68 -7.45 11.88 -27.72
CA GLN A 68 -8.68 11.11 -27.54
C GLN A 68 -9.26 11.25 -26.13
N PHE A 69 -8.40 11.21 -25.10
CA PHE A 69 -8.82 11.49 -23.73
C PHE A 69 -9.37 12.91 -23.58
N GLN A 70 -8.69 13.91 -24.15
CA GLN A 70 -9.09 15.31 -24.07
C GLN A 70 -10.46 15.54 -24.73
N ASP A 71 -10.72 14.91 -25.87
CA ASP A 71 -12.03 15.01 -26.55
C ASP A 71 -13.16 14.43 -25.68
N GLY A 72 -12.94 13.28 -25.04
CA GLY A 72 -13.90 12.71 -24.09
C GLY A 72 -14.07 13.56 -22.81
N PHE A 73 -12.97 14.12 -22.30
CA PHE A 73 -12.98 15.02 -21.15
C PHE A 73 -13.84 16.26 -21.44
N ASP A 74 -13.72 16.85 -22.63
CA ASP A 74 -14.52 18.02 -23.03
C ASP A 74 -16.03 17.73 -23.07
N VAL A 75 -16.42 16.54 -23.51
CA VAL A 75 -17.82 16.08 -23.46
C VAL A 75 -18.34 15.98 -22.02
N ILE A 76 -17.52 15.44 -21.10
CA ILE A 76 -17.87 15.33 -19.68
C ILE A 76 -18.04 16.71 -19.05
N LEU A 77 -17.13 17.65 -19.36
CA LEU A 77 -17.23 19.01 -18.85
C LEU A 77 -18.50 19.72 -19.33
N ALA A 78 -18.83 19.58 -20.61
CA ALA A 78 -20.05 20.15 -21.19
C ALA A 78 -21.32 19.57 -20.52
N LYS A 79 -21.33 18.28 -20.21
CA LYS A 79 -22.43 17.59 -19.51
C LYS A 79 -22.65 18.12 -18.08
N HIS A 80 -21.56 18.37 -17.34
CA HIS A 80 -21.63 18.68 -15.90
C HIS A 80 -21.53 20.17 -15.54
N GLY A 81 -21.15 21.01 -16.50
CA GLY A 81 -20.99 22.45 -16.33
C GLY A 81 -19.93 22.83 -15.30
N TRP A 82 -18.75 22.18 -15.34
CA TRP A 82 -17.72 22.35 -14.30
C TRP A 82 -16.69 23.44 -14.59
N LEU A 83 -16.07 23.43 -15.78
CA LEU A 83 -15.11 24.45 -16.22
C LEU A 83 -15.74 25.25 -17.36
N SER A 84 -15.58 26.58 -17.35
CA SER A 84 -16.07 27.42 -18.44
C SER A 84 -15.21 27.25 -19.69
N ASN A 85 -15.81 27.50 -20.86
CA ASN A 85 -15.08 27.51 -22.13
C ASN A 85 -14.26 28.80 -22.34
N GLU A 86 -14.27 29.71 -21.37
CA GLU A 86 -13.59 31.01 -21.47
C GLU A 86 -12.07 30.87 -21.33
N ASP A 87 -11.58 29.77 -20.74
CA ASP A 87 -10.16 29.46 -20.59
C ASP A 87 -9.84 28.05 -21.13
N GLU A 88 -9.79 27.95 -22.47
CA GLU A 88 -9.40 26.71 -23.16
C GLU A 88 -7.99 26.24 -22.77
N GLY A 89 -7.09 27.17 -22.47
CA GLY A 89 -5.71 26.88 -22.05
C GLY A 89 -5.67 26.16 -20.71
N TYR A 90 -6.40 26.66 -19.71
CA TYR A 90 -6.54 26.03 -18.41
C TYR A 90 -7.22 24.68 -18.50
N LYS A 91 -8.29 24.56 -19.30
CA LYS A 91 -9.00 23.30 -19.54
C LYS A 91 -8.06 22.23 -20.12
N ALA A 92 -7.29 22.58 -21.16
CA ALA A 92 -6.33 21.68 -21.79
C ALA A 92 -5.19 21.28 -20.85
N TRP A 93 -4.67 22.23 -20.07
CA TRP A 93 -3.68 21.96 -19.04
C TRP A 93 -4.21 20.99 -17.99
N ARG A 94 -5.44 21.19 -17.50
CA ARG A 94 -6.05 20.32 -16.48
C ARG A 94 -6.28 18.90 -16.99
N ALA A 95 -6.80 18.77 -18.21
CA ALA A 95 -6.94 17.48 -18.87
C ALA A 95 -5.58 16.75 -18.95
N ARG A 96 -4.52 17.46 -19.31
CA ARG A 96 -3.15 16.91 -19.38
C ARG A 96 -2.66 16.43 -18.02
N VAL A 97 -2.81 17.24 -16.98
CA VAL A 97 -2.40 16.87 -15.61
C VAL A 97 -3.14 15.62 -15.14
N ILE A 98 -4.47 15.56 -15.32
CA ILE A 98 -5.28 14.40 -14.93
C ILE A 98 -4.82 13.14 -15.68
N TYR A 99 -4.71 13.23 -17.01
CA TYR A 99 -4.31 12.11 -17.84
C TYR A 99 -2.90 11.61 -17.51
N GLN A 100 -1.90 12.50 -17.52
CA GLN A 100 -0.51 12.11 -17.31
C GLN A 100 -0.26 11.61 -15.89
N THR A 101 -0.84 12.26 -14.88
CA THR A 101 -0.65 11.85 -13.48
C THR A 101 -1.23 10.47 -13.24
N ASN A 102 -2.46 10.20 -13.70
CA ASN A 102 -3.07 8.89 -13.53
C ASN A 102 -2.35 7.83 -14.36
N LEU A 103 -1.97 8.11 -15.60
CA LEU A 103 -1.23 7.18 -16.45
C LEU A 103 0.11 6.79 -15.82
N ARG A 104 0.89 7.77 -15.34
CA ARG A 104 2.22 7.52 -14.75
C ARG A 104 2.14 6.83 -13.40
N THR A 105 1.28 7.30 -12.50
CA THR A 105 1.15 6.70 -11.15
C THR A 105 0.63 5.27 -11.22
N SER A 106 -0.38 5.01 -12.04
CA SER A 106 -0.93 3.65 -12.21
C SER A 106 0.03 2.70 -12.89
N HIS A 107 0.74 3.15 -13.93
CA HIS A 107 1.79 2.34 -14.56
C HIS A 107 2.90 2.02 -13.57
N ALA A 108 3.35 3.03 -12.80
CA ALA A 108 4.36 2.83 -11.77
C ALA A 108 3.90 1.85 -10.67
N ALA A 109 2.63 1.92 -10.25
CA ALA A 109 2.05 0.98 -9.29
C ALA A 109 2.03 -0.46 -9.82
N GLY A 110 1.61 -0.66 -11.08
CA GLY A 110 1.67 -1.96 -11.73
C GLY A 110 3.10 -2.49 -11.83
N ARG A 111 4.06 -1.63 -12.20
CA ARG A 111 5.49 -2.00 -12.26
C ARG A 111 6.06 -2.33 -10.89
N TYR A 112 5.69 -1.57 -9.87
CA TYR A 112 6.09 -1.81 -8.49
C TYR A 112 5.62 -3.20 -8.05
N LYS A 113 4.32 -3.52 -8.25
CA LYS A 113 3.75 -4.84 -7.98
C LYS A 113 4.54 -5.96 -8.64
N GLN A 114 4.83 -5.84 -9.94
CA GLN A 114 5.63 -6.84 -10.67
C GLN A 114 7.07 -6.94 -10.15
N MET A 115 7.69 -5.83 -9.77
CA MET A 115 9.08 -5.79 -9.31
C MET A 115 9.26 -6.28 -7.87
N THR A 116 8.20 -6.24 -7.06
CA THR A 116 8.19 -6.73 -5.67
C THR A 116 7.72 -8.17 -5.53
N ASP A 117 7.34 -8.81 -6.63
CA ASP A 117 7.09 -10.25 -6.70
C ASP A 117 8.32 -11.04 -6.22
N SER A 118 8.11 -12.09 -5.43
CA SER A 118 9.21 -12.80 -4.76
C SER A 118 10.17 -13.47 -5.76
N GLU A 119 9.66 -14.01 -6.86
CA GLU A 119 10.46 -14.62 -7.92
C GLU A 119 11.23 -13.57 -8.72
N VAL A 120 10.64 -12.39 -8.93
CA VAL A 120 11.33 -11.26 -9.56
C VAL A 120 12.44 -10.75 -8.65
N LEU A 121 12.19 -10.54 -7.36
CA LEU A 121 13.19 -10.08 -6.39
C LEU A 121 14.38 -11.06 -6.29
N LYS A 122 14.12 -12.37 -6.24
CA LYS A 122 15.19 -13.39 -6.25
C LYS A 122 16.10 -13.30 -7.48
N ARG A 123 15.52 -13.00 -8.64
CA ARG A 123 16.24 -12.98 -9.93
C ARG A 123 16.83 -11.61 -10.27
N ARG A 124 16.23 -10.54 -9.76
CA ARG A 124 16.53 -9.14 -10.09
C ARG A 124 16.52 -8.28 -8.82
N PRO A 125 17.44 -8.54 -7.86
CA PRO A 125 17.42 -7.91 -6.55
C PRO A 125 17.88 -6.45 -6.55
N TYR A 126 18.43 -5.96 -7.67
CA TYR A 126 18.92 -4.59 -7.80
C TYR A 126 17.97 -3.74 -8.62
N TRP A 127 17.70 -2.53 -8.15
CA TRP A 127 16.85 -1.55 -8.83
C TRP A 127 17.69 -0.37 -9.27
N VAL A 128 17.43 0.13 -10.49
CA VAL A 128 18.12 1.26 -11.10
C VAL A 128 17.17 2.43 -11.28
N TYR A 129 17.51 3.58 -10.73
CA TYR A 129 16.72 4.80 -10.93
C TYR A 129 16.97 5.35 -12.34
N ARG A 130 15.90 5.61 -13.09
CA ARG A 130 15.96 6.13 -14.46
C ARG A 130 15.36 7.52 -14.53
N HIS A 131 16.18 8.50 -14.86
CA HIS A 131 15.73 9.86 -15.13
C HIS A 131 15.41 10.03 -16.62
N ASN A 132 14.27 10.65 -16.93
CA ASN A 132 13.80 10.84 -18.30
C ASN A 132 13.10 12.20 -18.51
N SER A 133 13.44 13.21 -17.71
CA SER A 133 12.97 14.58 -17.94
C SER A 133 14.08 15.35 -18.63
N THR A 134 13.76 15.95 -19.79
CA THR A 134 14.72 16.75 -20.57
C THR A 134 14.57 18.24 -20.28
N GLU A 135 13.34 18.73 -20.22
CA GLU A 135 13.02 20.12 -19.93
C GLU A 135 12.82 20.33 -18.43
N HIS A 136 13.56 21.28 -17.84
CA HIS A 136 13.58 21.59 -16.41
C HIS A 136 13.72 20.36 -15.48
N PRO A 137 14.80 19.57 -15.61
CA PRO A 137 15.00 18.41 -14.76
C PRO A 137 15.17 18.83 -13.30
N ARG A 138 14.52 18.09 -12.40
CA ARG A 138 14.80 18.20 -10.96
C ARG A 138 16.22 17.68 -10.72
N ILE A 139 17.12 18.55 -10.26
CA ILE A 139 18.56 18.27 -10.15
C ILE A 139 18.84 16.99 -9.36
N LEU A 140 18.09 16.75 -8.28
CA LEU A 140 18.22 15.52 -7.49
C LEU A 140 17.90 14.27 -8.31
N HIS A 141 16.84 14.27 -9.11
CA HIS A 141 16.49 13.13 -9.96
C HIS A 141 17.54 12.87 -11.03
N GLN A 142 18.16 13.93 -11.56
CA GLN A 142 19.28 13.81 -12.50
C GLN A 142 20.50 13.19 -11.83
N ARG A 143 20.81 13.59 -10.58
CA ARG A 143 21.89 12.99 -9.78
C ARG A 143 21.64 11.52 -9.46
N TRP A 144 20.38 11.14 -9.25
CA TRP A 144 20.00 9.73 -9.05
C TRP A 144 19.98 8.92 -10.34
N ASN A 145 20.14 9.51 -11.52
CA ASN A 145 20.10 8.74 -12.75
C ASN A 145 21.22 7.69 -12.80
N GLY A 146 20.86 6.41 -12.89
CA GLY A 146 21.81 5.30 -12.84
C GLY A 146 22.21 4.87 -11.42
N LEU A 147 21.63 5.47 -10.38
CA LEU A 147 21.74 4.99 -8.99
C LEU A 147 21.20 3.57 -8.92
N VAL A 148 22.02 2.65 -8.39
CA VAL A 148 21.66 1.24 -8.21
C VAL A 148 21.63 0.90 -6.74
N LEU A 149 20.48 0.45 -6.24
CA LEU A 149 20.32 0.01 -4.86
C LEU A 149 19.65 -1.35 -4.83
N LEU A 150 19.75 -2.06 -3.71
CA LEU A 150 18.91 -3.23 -3.48
C LEU A 150 17.42 -2.82 -3.52
N ALA A 151 16.56 -3.71 -4.00
CA ALA A 151 15.12 -3.50 -4.06
C ALA A 151 14.50 -3.24 -2.68
N THR A 152 15.08 -3.84 -1.63
CA THR A 152 14.67 -3.65 -0.23
C THR A 152 15.17 -2.34 0.38
N HIS A 153 15.99 -1.57 -0.33
CA HIS A 153 16.60 -0.38 0.24
C HIS A 153 15.53 0.71 0.55
N PRO A 154 15.54 1.33 1.75
CA PRO A 154 14.53 2.31 2.18
C PRO A 154 14.32 3.49 1.24
N PHE A 155 15.35 3.86 0.45
CA PHE A 155 15.26 4.90 -0.58
C PHE A 155 14.02 4.75 -1.47
N TRP A 156 13.71 3.53 -1.92
CA TRP A 156 12.60 3.27 -2.84
C TRP A 156 11.24 3.53 -2.22
N ARG A 157 11.10 3.43 -0.89
CA ARG A 157 9.83 3.69 -0.22
C ARG A 157 9.31 5.09 -0.47
N ARG A 158 10.21 6.07 -0.54
CA ARG A 158 9.89 7.50 -0.73
C ARG A 158 10.20 8.01 -2.14
N ASN A 159 11.19 7.42 -2.80
CA ASN A 159 11.74 7.94 -4.05
C ASN A 159 11.49 7.04 -5.26
N TYR A 160 10.69 5.97 -5.13
CA TYR A 160 10.23 5.22 -6.30
C TYR A 160 9.28 6.12 -7.12
N PRO A 161 9.64 6.47 -8.38
CA PRO A 161 8.87 7.42 -9.18
C PRO A 161 7.42 7.00 -9.47
N PRO A 162 6.53 7.97 -9.79
CA PRO A 162 6.80 9.38 -10.01
C PRO A 162 7.00 10.16 -8.71
N ASN A 163 8.05 10.97 -8.69
CA ASN A 163 8.43 11.80 -7.53
C ASN A 163 7.84 13.22 -7.60
N GLY A 164 6.59 13.35 -8.04
CA GLY A 164 5.90 14.63 -8.22
C GLY A 164 5.20 14.77 -9.57
N TYR A 165 4.36 15.79 -9.70
CA TYR A 165 3.67 16.13 -10.95
C TYR A 165 4.65 16.32 -12.11
N GLY A 166 4.30 15.77 -13.28
CA GLY A 166 5.15 15.81 -14.48
C GLY A 166 6.44 14.99 -14.41
N CYS A 167 6.63 14.17 -13.36
CA CYS A 167 7.78 13.29 -13.28
C CYS A 167 7.69 12.14 -14.31
N ASN A 168 8.70 12.00 -15.15
CA ASN A 168 8.84 10.92 -16.14
C ASN A 168 9.86 9.87 -15.73
N CYS A 169 10.38 9.93 -14.51
CA CYS A 169 11.36 8.96 -14.02
C CYS A 169 10.72 7.57 -13.85
N GLY A 170 11.55 6.53 -13.81
CA GLY A 170 11.12 5.16 -13.58
C GLY A 170 12.18 4.34 -12.85
N VAL A 171 11.94 3.04 -12.69
CA VAL A 171 12.88 2.10 -12.08
C VAL A 171 12.95 0.83 -12.92
N ASP A 172 14.17 0.34 -13.15
CA ASP A 172 14.40 -0.96 -13.77
C ASP A 172 14.88 -1.97 -12.72
N ALA A 173 14.30 -3.18 -12.71
CA ALA A 173 14.83 -4.31 -11.95
C ALA A 173 15.90 -5.05 -12.78
N ILE A 174 17.12 -5.11 -12.26
CA ILE A 174 18.27 -5.71 -12.93
C ILE A 174 18.86 -6.87 -12.12
N ASN A 175 19.52 -7.78 -12.82
CA ASN A 175 20.27 -8.89 -12.21
C ASN A 175 21.77 -8.57 -12.12
N GLU A 176 22.52 -9.46 -11.46
CA GLU A 176 23.97 -9.36 -11.27
C GLU A 176 24.76 -9.18 -12.58
N ARG A 177 24.33 -9.81 -13.67
CA ARG A 177 24.99 -9.68 -14.98
C ARG A 177 24.83 -8.27 -15.54
N GLN A 178 23.63 -7.71 -15.41
CA GLN A 178 23.34 -6.33 -15.83
C GLN A 178 24.05 -5.32 -14.93
N LEU A 179 24.15 -5.58 -13.62
CA LEU A 179 24.92 -4.77 -12.69
C LEU A 179 26.41 -4.69 -13.12
N LYS A 180 27.01 -5.84 -13.41
CA LYS A 180 28.39 -5.92 -13.93
C LYS A 180 28.56 -5.22 -15.28
N ALA A 181 27.57 -5.33 -16.17
CA ALA A 181 27.57 -4.62 -17.45
C ALA A 181 27.50 -3.09 -17.29
N MET A 182 26.99 -2.59 -16.16
CA MET A 182 27.04 -1.18 -15.78
C MET A 182 28.38 -0.77 -15.14
N GLY A 183 29.34 -1.70 -15.02
CA GLY A 183 30.65 -1.45 -14.39
C GLY A 183 30.63 -1.43 -12.86
N LYS A 184 29.56 -1.93 -12.23
CA LYS A 184 29.41 -1.95 -10.76
C LYS A 184 29.71 -3.34 -10.20
N THR A 185 30.31 -3.36 -9.01
CA THR A 185 30.60 -4.58 -8.24
C THR A 185 29.58 -4.85 -7.13
N GLY A 186 28.64 -3.94 -6.92
CA GLY A 186 27.62 -3.98 -5.88
C GLY A 186 26.64 -2.80 -6.00
N PRO A 187 25.66 -2.69 -5.09
CA PRO A 187 24.81 -1.51 -4.99
C PRO A 187 25.65 -0.29 -4.60
N ASP A 188 25.18 0.89 -4.99
CA ASP A 188 25.77 2.18 -4.62
C ASP A 188 25.55 2.48 -3.13
N GLU A 189 26.39 3.36 -2.60
CA GLU A 189 26.16 3.95 -1.28
C GLU A 189 24.95 4.89 -1.30
N LEU A 190 24.36 5.09 -0.11
CA LEU A 190 23.20 5.93 0.10
C LEU A 190 23.41 7.34 -0.48
N PRO A 191 22.52 7.82 -1.39
CA PRO A 191 22.63 9.17 -1.89
C PRO A 191 22.28 10.17 -0.77
N SER A 192 22.79 11.41 -0.88
CA SER A 192 22.32 12.51 -0.06
C SER A 192 20.80 12.67 -0.22
N PHE A 193 20.05 12.52 0.87
CA PHE A 193 18.64 12.87 0.92
C PHE A 193 18.51 14.38 1.01
N ASP A 194 17.73 14.97 0.13
CA ASP A 194 17.17 16.29 0.36
C ASP A 194 15.78 16.28 -0.24
N ASP A 195 14.78 16.01 0.59
CA ASP A 195 13.45 15.82 0.06
C ASP A 195 12.36 16.18 1.07
N ASP A 196 12.14 17.47 1.26
CA ASP A 196 11.00 18.04 1.99
C ASP A 196 9.65 17.89 1.22
N ARG A 197 9.49 16.80 0.46
CA ARG A 197 8.25 16.49 -0.25
C ARG A 197 7.19 15.95 0.70
N ASN A 198 6.02 16.57 0.66
CA ASN A 198 4.81 16.11 1.34
C ASN A 198 3.84 15.38 0.39
N ASP A 199 4.00 15.57 -0.92
CA ASP A 199 3.26 14.87 -1.97
C ASP A 199 4.19 13.90 -2.73
N PHE A 200 3.65 12.77 -3.20
CA PHE A 200 4.42 11.72 -3.89
C PHE A 200 5.59 11.17 -3.05
N ASP A 201 5.40 11.05 -1.74
CA ASP A 201 6.38 10.58 -0.76
C ASP A 201 6.30 9.07 -0.50
N SER A 202 5.59 8.35 -1.38
CA SER A 202 5.47 6.90 -1.33
C SER A 202 5.55 6.27 -2.72
N ALA A 203 6.13 5.07 -2.80
CA ALA A 203 6.04 4.23 -4.00
C ALA A 203 4.56 3.98 -4.34
N PRO A 204 4.08 4.34 -5.55
CA PRO A 204 2.69 4.10 -5.94
C PRO A 204 2.35 2.62 -5.83
N GLY A 205 1.18 2.32 -5.29
CA GLY A 205 0.73 0.95 -5.09
C GLY A 205 1.46 0.18 -3.99
N ALA A 206 2.42 0.76 -3.27
CA ALA A 206 3.10 0.06 -2.18
C ALA A 206 2.17 -0.24 -1.00
N SER A 207 1.13 0.57 -0.82
CA SER A 207 0.11 0.34 0.21
C SER A 207 -1.10 -0.42 -0.34
N TRP A 208 -1.04 -0.87 -1.59
CA TRP A 208 -2.18 -1.37 -2.33
C TRP A 208 -2.33 -2.90 -2.26
N TYR A 209 -3.55 -3.34 -2.03
CA TYR A 209 -4.03 -4.71 -2.20
C TYR A 209 -5.44 -4.65 -2.78
N PRO A 210 -5.87 -5.65 -3.57
CA PRO A 210 -7.23 -5.68 -4.10
C PRO A 210 -8.24 -5.69 -2.96
N ASP A 211 -9.42 -5.13 -3.20
CA ASP A 211 -10.53 -5.18 -2.25
C ASP A 211 -10.99 -6.63 -2.06
N LEU A 212 -10.40 -7.32 -1.08
CA LEU A 212 -10.56 -8.74 -0.87
C LEU A 212 -12.00 -9.11 -0.52
N ASP A 213 -12.84 -8.19 -0.05
CA ASP A 213 -14.28 -8.43 0.16
C ASP A 213 -15.05 -8.67 -1.15
N LYS A 214 -14.49 -8.29 -2.30
CA LYS A 214 -15.08 -8.53 -3.63
C LYS A 214 -14.72 -9.88 -4.24
N TYR A 215 -13.81 -10.64 -3.62
CA TYR A 215 -13.35 -11.92 -4.12
C TYR A 215 -13.93 -13.08 -3.30
N PRO A 216 -14.21 -14.24 -3.93
CA PRO A 216 -14.55 -15.46 -3.20
C PRO A 216 -13.52 -15.78 -2.11
N GLU A 217 -13.99 -16.23 -0.95
CA GLU A 217 -13.16 -16.53 0.24
C GLU A 217 -11.88 -17.33 -0.11
N PRO A 218 -11.92 -18.43 -0.90
CA PRO A 218 -10.70 -19.19 -1.20
C PRO A 218 -9.65 -18.38 -1.98
N ILE A 219 -10.09 -17.47 -2.86
CA ILE A 219 -9.20 -16.63 -3.67
C ILE A 219 -8.59 -15.53 -2.80
N ALA A 220 -9.42 -14.86 -2.00
CA ALA A 220 -8.96 -13.83 -1.07
C ALA A 220 -7.95 -14.40 -0.07
N LYS A 221 -8.23 -15.60 0.45
CA LYS A 221 -7.37 -16.32 1.39
C LYS A 221 -6.05 -16.75 0.75
N ALA A 222 -6.09 -17.31 -0.47
CA ALA A 222 -4.88 -17.65 -1.21
C ALA A 222 -3.99 -16.41 -1.44
N PHE A 223 -4.58 -15.28 -1.83
CA PHE A 223 -3.85 -14.02 -1.98
C PHE A 223 -3.13 -13.62 -0.69
N VAL A 224 -3.80 -13.65 0.47
CA VAL A 224 -3.17 -13.28 1.74
C VAL A 224 -2.08 -14.28 2.12
N SER A 225 -2.34 -15.58 2.04
CA SER A 225 -1.35 -16.64 2.32
C SER A 225 -0.11 -16.57 1.42
N GLU A 226 -0.28 -16.33 0.13
CA GLU A 226 0.82 -16.17 -0.83
C GLU A 226 1.67 -14.96 -0.48
N ASN A 227 1.05 -13.79 -0.28
CA ASN A 227 1.79 -12.59 0.12
C ASN A 227 2.54 -12.74 1.45
N MET A 228 1.94 -13.47 2.41
CA MET A 228 2.61 -13.83 3.66
C MET A 228 3.83 -14.71 3.41
N SER A 229 3.66 -15.77 2.62
CA SER A 229 4.73 -16.72 2.28
C SER A 229 5.85 -16.09 1.46
N ASP A 230 5.52 -15.12 0.62
CA ASP A 230 6.44 -14.34 -0.20
C ASP A 230 7.19 -13.24 0.58
N GLY A 231 6.95 -13.16 1.89
CA GLY A 231 7.59 -12.20 2.80
C GLY A 231 7.18 -10.75 2.54
N VAL A 232 6.06 -10.50 1.84
CA VAL A 232 5.55 -9.14 1.60
C VAL A 232 5.18 -8.50 2.93
N PHE A 233 4.52 -9.27 3.81
CA PHE A 233 4.23 -8.83 5.17
C PHE A 233 5.49 -8.62 6.01
N ASP A 234 6.47 -9.53 5.93
CA ASP A 234 7.73 -9.37 6.64
C ASP A 234 8.43 -8.07 6.22
N ARG A 235 8.47 -7.73 4.92
CA ARG A 235 8.98 -6.44 4.43
C ARG A 235 8.15 -5.24 4.88
N PHE A 236 6.84 -5.40 5.06
CA PHE A 236 5.98 -4.35 5.63
C PHE A 236 6.37 -4.04 7.08
N ILE A 237 6.72 -5.07 7.86
CA ILE A 237 7.02 -5.02 9.30
C ILE A 237 8.49 -4.72 9.59
N GLU A 238 9.45 -5.30 8.86
CA GLU A 238 10.90 -5.24 9.11
C GLU A 238 11.41 -3.80 9.22
N HIS A 239 11.02 -2.92 8.32
CA HIS A 239 11.45 -1.52 8.39
C HIS A 239 10.77 -0.71 9.49
N THR A 240 9.55 -1.11 9.89
CA THR A 240 8.93 -0.54 11.09
C THR A 240 9.75 -0.95 12.31
N PHE A 241 10.23 -2.19 12.34
CA PHE A 241 11.11 -2.68 13.40
C PHE A 241 12.44 -1.91 13.42
N GLU A 242 13.12 -1.75 12.28
CA GLU A 242 14.35 -0.95 12.18
C GLU A 242 14.15 0.48 12.70
N ALA A 243 13.10 1.18 12.25
CA ALA A 243 12.82 2.54 12.68
C ALA A 243 12.52 2.63 14.19
N VAL A 244 11.76 1.68 14.73
CA VAL A 244 11.47 1.61 16.17
C VAL A 244 12.74 1.31 16.97
N ASP A 245 13.57 0.39 16.51
CA ASP A 245 14.82 0.03 17.16
C ASP A 245 15.81 1.20 17.19
N MET A 246 15.97 1.91 16.07
CA MET A 246 16.77 3.15 16.02
C MET A 246 16.28 4.19 17.03
N ILE A 247 14.97 4.38 17.16
CA ILE A 247 14.39 5.33 18.12
C ILE A 247 14.66 4.86 19.56
N LYS A 248 14.44 3.57 19.87
CA LYS A 248 14.69 3.01 21.21
C LYS A 248 16.16 3.11 21.61
N ASN A 249 17.07 2.90 20.66
CA ASN A 249 18.51 2.94 20.88
C ASN A 249 19.10 4.35 20.80
N SER A 250 18.29 5.37 20.48
CA SER A 250 18.75 6.77 20.39
C SER A 250 18.93 7.49 21.73
N GLY A 251 18.74 6.79 22.86
CA GLY A 251 18.96 7.34 24.22
C GLY A 251 17.99 8.46 24.62
N ILE A 252 16.85 8.57 23.93
CA ILE A 252 15.83 9.59 24.21
C ILE A 252 15.04 9.28 25.48
N ALA A 253 14.56 10.33 26.15
CA ALA A 253 13.66 10.18 27.29
C ALA A 253 12.34 9.48 26.88
N GLU A 254 11.84 8.60 27.75
CA GLU A 254 10.61 7.83 27.54
C GLU A 254 9.39 8.72 27.27
N SER A 255 9.34 9.90 27.89
CA SER A 255 8.30 10.92 27.63
C SER A 255 8.27 11.42 26.18
N THR A 256 9.41 11.36 25.48
CA THR A 256 9.56 11.80 24.08
C THR A 256 9.43 10.62 23.10
N LEU A 257 9.63 9.39 23.57
CA LEU A 257 9.50 8.17 22.78
C LEU A 257 8.13 8.07 22.12
N ALA A 258 7.05 8.27 22.88
CA ALA A 258 5.68 8.21 22.36
C ALA A 258 5.45 9.22 21.22
N LYS A 259 6.02 10.43 21.32
CA LYS A 259 5.91 11.46 20.27
C LYS A 259 6.66 11.04 19.01
N LYS A 260 7.86 10.47 19.13
CA LYS A 260 8.64 9.98 17.98
C LYS A 260 8.00 8.76 17.32
N LEU A 261 7.49 7.81 18.11
CA LEU A 261 6.76 6.65 17.60
C LEU A 261 5.51 7.08 16.82
N ARG A 262 4.77 8.07 17.32
CA ARG A 262 3.63 8.65 16.58
C ARG A 262 4.06 9.32 15.27
N ALA A 263 5.21 9.98 15.24
CA ALA A 263 5.71 10.64 14.04
C ALA A 263 6.07 9.66 12.91
N ILE A 264 6.45 8.42 13.25
CA ILE A 264 6.71 7.35 12.25
C ILE A 264 5.49 6.44 12.02
N SER A 265 4.42 6.61 12.81
CA SER A 265 3.17 5.87 12.65
C SER A 265 2.34 6.48 11.52
N THR A 266 1.74 5.61 10.72
CA THR A 266 0.88 5.95 9.59
C THR A 266 -0.46 5.25 9.75
N SER A 267 -1.46 5.68 8.96
CA SER A 267 -2.77 5.04 8.89
C SER A 267 -2.80 3.81 7.97
N GLU A 268 -1.63 3.37 7.47
CA GLU A 268 -1.48 2.23 6.57
C GLU A 268 -1.99 0.95 7.24
N GLN A 269 -2.60 0.09 6.43
CA GLN A 269 -3.21 -1.16 6.87
C GLN A 269 -2.82 -2.24 5.87
N TYR A 270 -2.67 -3.46 6.35
CA TYR A 270 -2.30 -4.61 5.53
C TYR A 270 -3.20 -5.81 5.85
N PRO A 271 -3.71 -6.55 4.85
CA PRO A 271 -4.51 -7.74 5.08
C PRO A 271 -3.62 -8.86 5.62
N ILE A 272 -3.97 -9.40 6.79
CA ILE A 272 -3.19 -10.44 7.45
C ILE A 272 -3.90 -11.79 7.56
N ALA A 273 -5.23 -11.79 7.48
CA ALA A 273 -6.01 -13.01 7.38
C ALA A 273 -7.36 -12.72 6.71
N VAL A 274 -7.96 -13.77 6.17
CA VAL A 274 -9.32 -13.84 5.63
C VAL A 274 -10.10 -14.82 6.49
N LEU A 275 -11.23 -14.35 7.01
CA LEU A 275 -12.18 -15.08 7.81
C LEU A 275 -13.07 -15.94 6.93
N THR A 276 -13.37 -17.14 7.40
CA THR A 276 -14.39 -17.98 6.77
C THR A 276 -15.79 -17.42 6.98
N ALA A 277 -16.75 -17.78 6.13
CA ALA A 277 -18.15 -17.38 6.32
C ALA A 277 -18.72 -17.71 7.72
N PRO A 278 -18.49 -18.90 8.31
CA PRO A 278 -18.87 -19.18 9.70
C PRO A 278 -18.23 -18.23 10.71
N GLN A 279 -16.94 -17.93 10.57
CA GLN A 279 -16.24 -17.00 11.48
C GLN A 279 -16.82 -15.59 11.39
N LYS A 280 -17.14 -15.09 10.20
CA LYS A 280 -17.81 -13.79 10.03
C LYS A 280 -19.16 -13.74 10.76
N GLN A 281 -19.94 -14.82 10.67
CA GLN A 281 -21.23 -14.92 11.32
C GLN A 281 -21.10 -14.92 12.86
N VAL A 282 -20.17 -15.71 13.40
CA VAL A 282 -19.89 -15.77 14.85
C VAL A 282 -19.37 -14.43 15.37
N LEU A 283 -18.55 -13.74 14.60
CA LEU A 283 -17.96 -12.45 14.98
C LEU A 283 -18.90 -11.26 14.75
N GLY A 284 -19.92 -11.41 13.89
CA GLY A 284 -20.87 -10.37 13.54
C GLY A 284 -20.24 -9.24 12.71
N VAL A 285 -19.36 -9.58 11.77
CA VAL A 285 -18.63 -8.61 10.93
C VAL A 285 -19.02 -8.71 9.45
N LYS A 286 -19.01 -7.56 8.76
CA LYS A 286 -19.31 -7.49 7.33
C LYS A 286 -18.12 -7.86 6.46
N SER A 287 -16.95 -7.32 6.78
CA SER A 287 -15.71 -7.64 6.06
C SER A 287 -15.22 -9.04 6.41
N GLN A 288 -14.69 -9.75 5.43
CA GLN A 288 -13.97 -11.01 5.62
C GLN A 288 -12.49 -10.80 5.96
N VAL A 289 -11.99 -9.57 5.97
CA VAL A 289 -10.56 -9.30 6.07
C VAL A 289 -10.18 -8.86 7.48
N LEU A 290 -9.17 -9.51 8.06
CA LEU A 290 -8.45 -9.04 9.24
C LEU A 290 -7.28 -8.17 8.77
N LEU A 291 -7.26 -6.92 9.21
CA LEU A 291 -6.24 -5.94 8.84
C LEU A 291 -5.26 -5.70 9.97
N PHE A 292 -4.01 -5.34 9.66
CA PHE A 292 -3.03 -4.86 10.63
C PHE A 292 -2.57 -3.45 10.28
N LYS A 293 -2.68 -2.53 11.24
CA LYS A 293 -2.28 -1.13 11.02
C LYS A 293 -0.80 -0.94 11.29
N GLN A 294 -0.14 -0.12 10.49
CA GLN A 294 1.28 0.22 10.73
C GLN A 294 1.46 0.98 12.05
N SER A 295 0.50 1.82 12.45
CA SER A 295 0.48 2.39 13.81
C SER A 295 0.48 1.33 14.92
N ASP A 296 -0.23 0.22 14.70
CA ASP A 296 -0.33 -0.87 15.67
C ASP A 296 0.93 -1.74 15.65
N ALA A 297 1.54 -1.94 14.47
CA ALA A 297 2.86 -2.53 14.34
C ALA A 297 3.92 -1.73 15.11
N VAL A 298 3.96 -0.40 14.96
CA VAL A 298 4.88 0.48 15.70
C VAL A 298 4.70 0.31 17.21
N GLN A 299 3.45 0.37 17.70
CA GLN A 299 3.14 0.23 19.12
C GLN A 299 3.50 -1.16 19.65
N GLN A 300 3.22 -2.20 18.87
CA GLN A 300 3.56 -3.56 19.23
C GLN A 300 5.08 -3.73 19.31
N MET A 301 5.84 -3.36 18.27
CA MET A 301 7.30 -3.49 18.22
C MET A 301 8.01 -2.71 19.32
N ALA A 302 7.46 -1.55 19.71
CA ALA A 302 8.00 -0.78 20.83
C ALA A 302 8.02 -1.63 22.13
N LYS A 303 7.01 -2.49 22.30
CA LYS A 303 6.87 -3.42 23.43
C LYS A 303 7.59 -4.75 23.18
N SER A 304 7.27 -5.44 22.09
CA SER A 304 7.82 -6.73 21.68
C SER A 304 7.50 -7.03 20.21
N ALA A 305 8.48 -7.54 19.46
CA ALA A 305 8.31 -8.00 18.08
C ALA A 305 8.17 -9.54 17.96
N ALA A 306 8.18 -10.28 19.07
CA ALA A 306 8.42 -11.72 19.10
C ALA A 306 7.38 -12.61 18.36
N GLY A 307 6.23 -12.05 17.96
CA GLY A 307 5.19 -12.76 17.20
C GLY A 307 4.93 -12.25 15.79
N LEU A 308 5.43 -11.06 15.41
CA LEU A 308 5.09 -10.42 14.13
C LEU A 308 5.96 -10.90 12.98
N SER A 309 5.84 -12.17 12.59
CA SER A 309 6.55 -12.72 11.44
C SER A 309 5.89 -13.98 10.92
N GLY A 310 6.04 -14.26 9.63
CA GLY A 310 5.60 -15.51 9.00
C GLY A 310 4.12 -15.54 8.65
N ASP A 311 3.59 -16.74 8.39
CA ASP A 311 2.25 -16.95 7.85
C ASP A 311 1.15 -16.74 8.90
N LEU A 312 0.81 -15.48 9.14
CA LEU A 312 -0.26 -15.09 10.06
C LEU A 312 -1.61 -15.68 9.65
N GLN A 313 -1.92 -15.79 8.35
CA GLN A 313 -3.18 -16.38 7.89
C GLN A 313 -3.33 -17.81 8.40
N HIS A 314 -2.30 -18.64 8.24
CA HIS A 314 -2.33 -20.01 8.74
C HIS A 314 -2.42 -20.08 10.28
N LEU A 315 -1.75 -19.18 10.98
CA LEU A 315 -1.82 -19.10 12.44
C LEU A 315 -3.24 -18.75 12.92
N PHE A 316 -3.90 -17.79 12.26
CA PHE A 316 -5.28 -17.40 12.60
C PHE A 316 -6.30 -18.52 12.33
N ASP A 317 -6.07 -19.34 11.30
CA ASP A 317 -6.89 -20.53 11.02
C ASP A 317 -6.80 -21.60 12.13
N GLN A 318 -5.71 -21.60 12.91
CA GLN A 318 -5.47 -22.54 14.00
C GLN A 318 -5.91 -22.03 15.37
N ALA A 319 -6.74 -20.97 15.41
CA ALA A 319 -7.27 -20.44 16.65
C ALA A 319 -8.00 -21.53 17.44
N GLN A 320 -7.52 -21.81 18.65
CA GLN A 320 -8.09 -22.84 19.54
C GLN A 320 -9.37 -22.35 20.21
N TRP A 321 -9.44 -21.04 20.46
CA TRP A 321 -10.63 -20.39 20.97
C TRP A 321 -10.56 -18.88 20.70
N ILE A 322 -11.75 -18.28 20.68
CA ILE A 322 -11.94 -16.83 20.59
C ILE A 322 -12.74 -16.39 21.82
N VAL A 323 -12.26 -15.38 22.53
CA VAL A 323 -12.94 -14.79 23.69
C VAL A 323 -13.31 -13.35 23.39
N ARG A 324 -14.57 -13.00 23.58
CA ARG A 324 -15.06 -11.63 23.51
C ARG A 324 -14.98 -10.99 24.89
N ILE A 325 -14.08 -10.02 25.03
CA ILE A 325 -13.94 -9.23 26.27
C ILE A 325 -15.00 -8.13 26.30
N SER A 326 -15.25 -7.49 25.16
CA SER A 326 -16.21 -6.39 25.03
C SER A 326 -16.85 -6.40 23.64
N ASN A 327 -17.76 -5.47 23.37
CA ASN A 327 -18.38 -5.32 22.04
C ASN A 327 -17.35 -5.06 20.93
N THR A 328 -16.16 -4.61 21.29
CA THR A 328 -15.15 -4.18 20.33
C THR A 328 -13.81 -4.89 20.51
N GLN A 329 -13.63 -5.72 21.53
CA GLN A 329 -12.34 -6.37 21.81
C GLN A 329 -12.48 -7.90 21.92
N LEU A 330 -11.60 -8.59 21.20
CA LEU A 330 -11.52 -10.04 21.10
C LEU A 330 -10.10 -10.52 21.42
N LEU A 331 -9.98 -11.68 22.05
CA LEU A 331 -8.71 -12.40 22.21
C LEU A 331 -8.78 -13.75 21.52
N LEU A 332 -7.73 -14.08 20.78
CA LEU A 332 -7.58 -15.37 20.12
C LEU A 332 -6.35 -16.06 20.70
N HIS A 333 -6.50 -17.33 21.04
CA HIS A 333 -5.37 -18.17 21.42
C HIS A 333 -5.02 -19.11 20.29
N ILE A 334 -3.75 -19.06 19.90
CA ILE A 334 -3.21 -19.83 18.78
C ILE A 334 -2.06 -20.68 19.29
N VAL A 335 -1.99 -21.93 18.84
CA VAL A 335 -0.91 -22.87 19.17
C VAL A 335 -0.26 -23.30 17.86
N PHE A 336 1.04 -23.07 17.74
CA PHE A 336 1.81 -23.49 16.57
C PHE A 336 3.11 -24.15 17.02
N GLY A 337 3.24 -25.45 16.75
CA GLY A 337 4.31 -26.27 17.30
C GLY A 337 4.30 -26.21 18.83
N GLN A 338 5.42 -25.80 19.43
CA GLN A 338 5.55 -25.63 20.88
C GLN A 338 5.22 -24.22 21.38
N ARG A 339 5.03 -23.25 20.47
CA ARG A 339 4.76 -21.86 20.83
C ARG A 339 3.26 -21.63 20.95
N LYS A 340 2.89 -20.80 21.91
CA LYS A 340 1.51 -20.38 22.16
C LYS A 340 1.45 -18.87 22.06
N PHE A 341 0.40 -18.37 21.45
CA PHE A 341 0.23 -16.96 21.17
C PHE A 341 -1.14 -16.47 21.64
N ILE A 342 -1.20 -15.20 22.01
CA ILE A 342 -2.43 -14.45 22.15
C ILE A 342 -2.42 -13.33 21.12
N ALA A 343 -3.47 -13.31 20.28
CA ALA A 343 -3.77 -12.19 19.40
C ALA A 343 -4.87 -11.34 20.03
N GLU A 344 -4.65 -10.03 20.08
CA GLU A 344 -5.66 -9.05 20.47
C GLU A 344 -6.26 -8.42 19.21
N ILE A 345 -7.56 -8.58 19.03
CA ILE A 345 -8.28 -8.07 17.86
C ILE A 345 -9.29 -7.02 18.30
N GLN A 346 -9.26 -5.88 17.62
CA GLN A 346 -10.23 -4.82 17.71
C GLN A 346 -11.27 -4.99 16.61
N GLN A 347 -12.53 -5.14 17.01
CA GLN A 347 -13.69 -5.13 16.13
C GLN A 347 -14.25 -3.71 16.00
N SER A 348 -14.59 -3.32 14.78
CA SER A 348 -15.41 -2.15 14.47
C SER A 348 -16.54 -2.52 13.50
N LYS A 349 -17.41 -1.55 13.17
CA LYS A 349 -18.43 -1.70 12.13
C LYS A 349 -17.84 -1.97 10.73
N ASP A 350 -16.58 -1.54 10.52
CA ASP A 350 -15.91 -1.54 9.23
C ASP A 350 -15.01 -2.77 9.03
N GLY A 351 -14.70 -3.53 10.10
CA GLY A 351 -13.89 -4.75 10.00
C GLY A 351 -13.21 -5.15 11.31
N LEU A 352 -12.22 -6.04 11.19
CA LEU A 352 -11.37 -6.47 12.30
C LEU A 352 -9.95 -5.95 12.11
N PHE A 353 -9.33 -5.55 13.22
CA PHE A 353 -7.97 -5.03 13.25
C PHE A 353 -7.14 -5.75 14.29
N LEU A 354 -6.01 -6.33 13.90
CA LEU A 354 -5.02 -6.83 14.84
C LEU A 354 -4.41 -5.65 15.61
N LYS A 355 -4.38 -5.74 16.94
CA LYS A 355 -3.76 -4.75 17.82
C LYS A 355 -2.42 -5.23 18.35
N SER A 356 -2.35 -6.51 18.71
CA SER A 356 -1.12 -7.14 19.16
C SER A 356 -1.13 -8.65 18.91
N PHE A 357 0.04 -9.24 18.71
CA PHE A 357 0.21 -10.68 18.54
C PHE A 357 1.49 -11.16 19.22
N ASN A 358 1.36 -11.75 20.41
CA ASN A 358 2.51 -12.05 21.27
C ASN A 358 2.51 -13.51 21.70
N THR A 359 3.70 -14.04 21.95
CA THR A 359 3.84 -15.31 22.68
C THR A 359 3.26 -15.16 24.08
N ALA A 360 2.59 -16.20 24.58
CA ALA A 360 1.95 -16.20 25.88
C ALA A 360 2.27 -17.47 26.69
N SER A 361 2.45 -17.29 27.99
CA SER A 361 2.58 -18.36 28.97
C SER A 361 1.23 -19.05 29.23
N ALA A 362 1.27 -20.25 29.81
CA ALA A 362 0.05 -20.97 30.20
C ALA A 362 -0.82 -20.17 31.19
N SER A 363 -0.21 -19.38 32.07
CA SER A 363 -0.94 -18.53 33.02
C SER A 363 -1.69 -17.42 32.31
N GLU A 364 -1.04 -16.71 31.37
CA GLU A 364 -1.65 -15.64 30.58
C GLU A 364 -2.81 -16.16 29.72
N ILE A 365 -2.65 -17.33 29.10
CA ILE A 365 -3.69 -17.99 28.30
C ILE A 365 -4.91 -18.33 29.16
N ASN A 366 -4.69 -18.87 30.37
CA ASN A 366 -5.78 -19.20 31.28
C ASN A 366 -6.49 -17.95 31.81
N ALA A 367 -5.76 -16.86 32.07
CA ALA A 367 -6.34 -15.58 32.46
C ALA A 367 -7.18 -14.98 31.33
N ALA A 368 -6.64 -14.94 30.11
CA ALA A 368 -7.34 -14.48 28.92
C ALA A 368 -8.59 -15.30 28.60
N LYS A 369 -8.56 -16.61 28.81
CA LYS A 369 -9.74 -17.46 28.60
C LYS A 369 -10.91 -17.10 29.52
N LYS A 370 -10.61 -16.59 30.72
CA LYS A 370 -11.60 -16.24 31.76
C LYS A 370 -12.05 -14.77 31.69
N SER A 371 -11.43 -13.96 30.84
CA SER A 371 -11.67 -12.50 30.81
C SER A 371 -12.93 -12.09 30.05
N GLY A 372 -13.70 -13.04 29.49
CA GLY A 372 -14.87 -12.74 28.68
C GLY A 372 -15.66 -13.97 28.25
N THR A 373 -16.53 -13.79 27.27
CA THR A 373 -17.39 -14.86 26.74
C THR A 373 -16.67 -15.60 25.62
N ILE A 374 -16.54 -16.92 25.75
CA ILE A 374 -15.99 -17.76 24.68
C ILE A 374 -17.02 -17.82 23.53
N LEU A 375 -16.58 -17.52 22.32
CA LEU A 375 -17.38 -17.68 21.12
C LEU A 375 -17.21 -19.12 20.60
N SER A 376 -18.30 -19.85 20.52
CA SER A 376 -18.33 -21.23 20.00
C SER A 376 -18.27 -21.24 18.47
N GLY A 377 -17.43 -22.12 17.90
CA GLY A 377 -17.31 -22.32 16.44
C GLY A 377 -16.19 -21.54 15.75
N ALA A 378 -15.07 -21.33 16.45
CA ALA A 378 -13.84 -20.75 15.89
C ALA A 378 -13.25 -21.61 14.76
#